data_AF-A0A7D7YKE2-F1
#
_entry.id   AF-A0A7D7YKE2-F1
#
_cell.length_a   1.000
_cell.length_b   1.000
_cell.length_c   1.000
_cell.angle_alpha   90.00
_cell.angle_beta   90.00
_cell.angle_gamma   90.00
#
_symmetry.space_group_name_H-M   'P 1'
#
loop_
_entity.id
_entity.type
_entity.pdbx_description
1 polymer ?
#
loop_
_entity_poly.entity_id
_entity_poly.type
_entity_poly.pdbx_seq_one_letter_code
_entity_poly.pdbx_strand_id
1 'polypeptide(L)'
;MNKQDIIEHVNNDHLDTLNIIYRHYVKNEEIKSIKLIDLDLDKLTVLVNDQTVEIPYERKVKELSEIKYVMIEMHQKAQYLLNLNDVQEEYNEFFKSNFRSIHLATRNKDNELACSSTVLYRKGDRLYVYLAKVAKHYENIRFNNQNLGVLLIENSADDKSEYLRKTAQYLADFEQIDDQNLVNELLDNLAQNPVEARTANMLKKFVGFVLFEVKLKKGRVNLGFGKAYDVVDHKLVPIEMKEEHRMVD
;
A
#
# COMPACT_ATOMS: atom_id res chain seq x y z
N MET A 1 -18.86 -29.32 -13.38
CA MET A 1 -17.56 -29.26 -14.06
C MET A 1 -16.78 -30.50 -13.65
N ASN A 2 -16.35 -31.32 -14.61
CA ASN A 2 -15.58 -32.52 -14.28
C ASN A 2 -14.10 -32.17 -14.13
N LYS A 3 -13.32 -33.05 -13.50
CA LYS A 3 -11.88 -32.84 -13.25
C LYS A 3 -11.05 -32.66 -14.53
N GLN A 4 -11.41 -33.36 -15.60
CA GLN A 4 -10.74 -33.30 -16.90
C GLN A 4 -10.91 -31.91 -17.53
N ASP A 5 -12.12 -31.33 -17.46
CA ASP A 5 -12.43 -30.01 -18.00
C ASP A 5 -11.56 -28.92 -17.36
N ILE A 6 -11.35 -29.01 -16.04
CA ILE A 6 -10.50 -28.06 -15.29
C ILE A 6 -9.04 -28.17 -15.76
N ILE A 7 -8.56 -29.40 -15.90
CA ILE A 7 -7.18 -29.67 -16.33
C ILE A 7 -6.94 -29.14 -17.75
N GLU A 8 -7.85 -29.39 -18.68
CA GLU A 8 -7.76 -28.86 -20.05
C GLU A 8 -7.81 -27.33 -20.06
N HIS A 9 -8.75 -26.72 -19.33
CA HIS A 9 -8.87 -25.26 -19.26
C HIS A 9 -7.61 -24.60 -18.70
N VAL A 10 -7.05 -25.12 -17.60
CA VAL A 10 -5.80 -24.58 -17.03
C VAL A 10 -4.64 -24.72 -18.01
N ASN A 11 -4.50 -25.89 -18.64
CA ASN A 11 -3.39 -26.14 -19.57
C ASN A 11 -3.50 -25.34 -20.87
N ASN A 12 -4.70 -24.95 -21.30
CA ASN A 12 -4.89 -24.18 -22.52
C ASN A 12 -4.83 -22.66 -22.26
N ASP A 13 -5.46 -22.20 -21.18
CA ASP A 13 -5.73 -20.77 -20.96
C ASP A 13 -4.92 -20.16 -19.80
N HIS A 14 -4.42 -20.97 -18.87
CA HIS A 14 -3.85 -20.49 -17.59
C HIS A 14 -2.52 -21.17 -17.20
N LEU A 15 -1.70 -21.51 -18.20
CA LEU A 15 -0.35 -22.06 -18.00
C LEU A 15 0.57 -21.11 -17.22
N ASP A 16 0.41 -19.81 -17.42
CA ASP A 16 1.10 -18.74 -16.68
C ASP A 16 0.79 -18.79 -15.18
N THR A 17 -0.47 -19.07 -14.84
CA THR A 17 -0.95 -19.20 -13.46
C THR A 17 -0.21 -20.34 -12.76
N LEU A 18 -0.14 -21.49 -13.43
CA LEU A 18 0.55 -22.68 -12.95
C LEU A 18 2.06 -22.46 -12.79
N ASN A 19 2.68 -21.75 -13.73
CA ASN A 19 4.10 -21.36 -13.66
C ASN A 19 4.39 -20.52 -12.41
N ILE A 20 3.57 -19.49 -12.16
CA ILE A 20 3.74 -18.57 -11.03
C ILE A 20 3.60 -19.31 -9.70
N ILE A 21 2.55 -20.14 -9.57
CA ILE A 21 2.35 -21.00 -8.39
C ILE A 21 3.59 -21.89 -8.19
N TYR A 22 4.02 -22.63 -9.21
CA TYR A 22 5.16 -23.53 -9.09
C TYR A 22 6.43 -22.81 -8.62
N ARG A 23 6.78 -21.68 -9.24
CA ARG A 23 7.97 -20.88 -8.87
C ARG A 23 7.97 -20.48 -7.40
N HIS A 24 6.81 -20.13 -6.86
CA HIS A 24 6.70 -19.70 -5.47
C HIS A 24 6.75 -20.87 -4.48
N TYR A 25 5.92 -21.90 -4.67
CA TYR A 25 5.70 -22.95 -3.68
C TYR A 25 6.77 -24.05 -3.70
N VAL A 26 7.40 -24.28 -4.86
CA VAL A 26 8.38 -25.37 -5.04
C VAL A 26 9.82 -24.83 -5.00
N LYS A 27 10.03 -23.53 -5.31
CA LYS A 27 11.34 -22.84 -5.25
C LYS A 27 12.46 -23.55 -6.03
N ASN A 28 12.13 -24.16 -7.16
CA ASN A 28 13.03 -25.02 -7.93
C ASN A 28 13.51 -24.37 -9.25
N GLU A 29 14.47 -25.01 -9.92
CA GLU A 29 15.16 -24.56 -11.14
C GLU A 29 14.27 -24.30 -12.38
N GLU A 30 14.92 -23.83 -13.44
CA GLU A 30 14.40 -23.46 -14.77
C GLU A 30 13.25 -24.36 -15.28
N ILE A 31 12.10 -23.75 -15.58
CA ILE A 31 10.93 -24.44 -16.14
C ILE A 31 11.07 -24.49 -17.67
N LYS A 32 11.28 -25.68 -18.24
CA LYS A 32 11.27 -25.90 -19.70
C LYS A 32 9.89 -26.34 -20.19
N SER A 33 9.20 -27.14 -19.38
CA SER A 33 7.82 -27.56 -19.61
C SER A 33 7.08 -27.68 -18.28
N ILE A 34 5.80 -27.32 -18.28
CA ILE A 34 4.91 -27.46 -17.13
C ILE A 34 3.51 -27.80 -17.62
N LYS A 35 2.82 -28.74 -16.96
CA LYS A 35 1.41 -29.08 -17.21
C LYS A 35 0.73 -29.54 -15.93
N LEU A 36 -0.53 -29.18 -15.77
CA LEU A 36 -1.38 -29.79 -14.75
C LEU A 36 -1.77 -31.18 -15.26
N ILE A 37 -1.49 -32.22 -14.47
CA ILE A 37 -1.79 -33.62 -14.85
C ILE A 37 -2.84 -34.24 -13.94
N ASP A 38 -2.99 -33.75 -12.71
CA ASP A 38 -4.02 -34.18 -11.78
C ASP A 38 -4.36 -33.08 -10.76
N LEU A 39 -5.51 -33.21 -10.11
CA LEU A 39 -5.95 -32.34 -9.01
C LEU A 39 -6.97 -33.09 -8.14
N ASP A 40 -7.01 -32.79 -6.85
CA ASP A 40 -8.05 -33.30 -5.94
C ASP A 40 -8.54 -32.17 -5.02
N LEU A 41 -9.02 -32.47 -3.81
CA LEU A 41 -9.47 -31.46 -2.84
C LEU A 41 -8.36 -30.98 -1.92
N ASP A 42 -7.18 -31.58 -1.99
CA ASP A 42 -6.05 -31.34 -1.11
C ASP A 42 -4.86 -30.72 -1.87
N LYS A 43 -4.70 -31.03 -3.17
CA LYS A 43 -3.51 -30.63 -3.94
C LYS A 43 -3.70 -30.57 -5.47
N LEU A 44 -2.77 -29.86 -6.11
CA LEU A 44 -2.49 -29.93 -7.55
C LEU A 44 -1.33 -30.91 -7.79
N THR A 45 -1.41 -31.69 -8.87
CA THR A 45 -0.30 -32.53 -9.34
C THR A 45 0.16 -32.03 -10.71
N VAL A 46 1.42 -31.62 -10.77
CA VAL A 46 2.00 -30.92 -11.92
C VAL A 46 3.17 -31.73 -12.47
N LEU A 47 3.27 -31.85 -13.78
CA LEU A 47 4.43 -32.40 -14.47
C LEU A 47 5.33 -31.24 -14.89
N VAL A 48 6.55 -31.17 -14.34
CA VAL A 48 7.55 -30.13 -14.64
C VAL A 48 8.84 -30.80 -15.06
N ASN A 49 9.34 -30.53 -16.27
CA ASN A 49 10.58 -31.13 -16.79
C ASN A 49 10.65 -32.66 -16.58
N ASP A 50 9.55 -33.36 -16.87
CA ASP A 50 9.36 -34.81 -16.69
C ASP A 50 9.34 -35.31 -15.22
N GLN A 51 9.28 -34.41 -14.24
CA GLN A 51 9.11 -34.72 -12.82
C GLN A 51 7.72 -34.38 -12.33
N THR A 52 7.10 -35.29 -11.58
CA THR A 52 5.81 -35.06 -10.93
C THR A 52 6.03 -34.33 -9.61
N VAL A 53 5.34 -33.20 -9.43
CA VAL A 53 5.39 -32.38 -8.23
C VAL A 53 3.97 -32.15 -7.72
N GLU A 54 3.79 -32.32 -6.41
CA GLU A 54 2.53 -32.09 -5.73
C GLU A 54 2.57 -30.74 -5.00
N ILE A 55 1.54 -29.91 -5.19
CA ILE A 55 1.42 -28.60 -4.56
C ILE A 55 0.12 -28.59 -3.76
N PRO A 56 0.18 -28.64 -2.41
CA PRO A 56 -1.01 -28.62 -1.58
C PRO A 56 -1.71 -27.25 -1.63
N TYR A 57 -3.02 -27.25 -1.47
CA TYR A 57 -3.79 -26.01 -1.32
C TYR A 57 -3.52 -25.35 0.04
N GLU A 58 -3.57 -24.01 0.08
CA GLU A 58 -3.36 -23.25 1.32
C GLU A 58 -4.56 -23.29 2.28
N ARG A 59 -5.71 -23.76 1.80
CA ARG A 59 -6.92 -23.97 2.59
C ARG A 59 -7.65 -25.22 2.15
N LYS A 60 -8.53 -25.70 3.01
CA LYS A 60 -9.42 -26.83 2.71
C LYS A 60 -10.35 -26.47 1.54
N VAL A 61 -10.40 -27.33 0.53
CA VAL A 61 -11.31 -27.23 -0.61
C VAL A 61 -12.45 -28.22 -0.41
N LYS A 62 -13.70 -27.78 -0.56
CA LYS A 62 -14.88 -28.63 -0.31
C LYS A 62 -15.37 -29.35 -1.55
N GLU A 63 -15.21 -28.73 -2.71
CA GLU A 63 -15.72 -29.21 -4.00
C GLU A 63 -14.89 -28.69 -5.17
N LEU A 64 -14.94 -29.37 -6.32
CA LEU A 64 -14.11 -29.05 -7.49
C LEU A 64 -14.36 -27.65 -8.07
N SER A 65 -15.57 -27.10 -7.92
CA SER A 65 -15.92 -25.73 -8.32
C SER A 65 -15.12 -24.67 -7.57
N GLU A 66 -14.63 -24.98 -6.37
CA GLU A 66 -13.83 -24.05 -5.57
C GLU A 66 -12.37 -23.94 -6.06
N ILE A 67 -11.87 -24.93 -6.81
CA ILE A 67 -10.45 -25.03 -7.20
C ILE A 67 -10.01 -23.81 -8.01
N LYS A 68 -10.89 -23.30 -8.90
CA LYS A 68 -10.66 -22.04 -9.62
C LYS A 68 -10.25 -20.93 -8.68
N TYR A 69 -11.01 -20.73 -7.60
CA TYR A 69 -10.78 -19.63 -6.67
C TYR A 69 -9.51 -19.84 -5.86
N VAL A 70 -9.26 -21.07 -5.41
CA VAL A 70 -8.03 -21.41 -4.68
C VAL A 70 -6.79 -21.21 -5.55
N MET A 71 -6.85 -21.58 -6.83
CA MET A 71 -5.74 -21.32 -7.76
C MET A 71 -5.51 -19.82 -7.99
N ILE A 72 -6.58 -19.02 -8.09
CA ILE A 72 -6.47 -17.55 -8.18
C ILE A 72 -5.82 -16.98 -6.91
N GLU A 73 -6.28 -17.39 -5.72
CA GLU A 73 -5.71 -16.99 -4.43
C GLU A 73 -4.21 -17.32 -4.37
N MET A 74 -3.84 -18.57 -4.71
CA MET A 74 -2.45 -19.04 -4.73
C MET A 74 -1.60 -18.29 -5.75
N HIS A 75 -2.14 -18.00 -6.94
CA HIS A 75 -1.45 -17.25 -7.98
C HIS A 75 -1.20 -15.80 -7.57
N GLN A 76 -2.21 -15.10 -7.07
CA GLN A 76 -2.07 -13.71 -6.63
C GLN A 76 -1.01 -13.59 -5.53
N LYS A 77 -1.05 -14.51 -4.56
CA LYS A 77 -0.04 -14.58 -3.49
C LYS A 77 1.35 -14.89 -4.04
N ALA A 78 1.48 -15.87 -4.92
CA ALA A 78 2.74 -16.26 -5.53
C ALA A 78 3.35 -15.14 -6.39
N GLN A 79 2.54 -14.52 -7.26
CA GLN A 79 2.92 -13.37 -8.08
C GLN A 79 3.41 -12.23 -7.21
N TYR A 80 2.71 -11.94 -6.11
CA TYR A 80 3.13 -10.94 -5.14
C TYR A 80 4.45 -11.29 -4.46
N LEU A 81 4.58 -12.49 -3.89
CA LEU A 81 5.78 -12.88 -3.13
C LEU A 81 7.03 -12.98 -4.01
N LEU A 82 6.85 -13.34 -5.29
CA LEU A 82 7.93 -13.30 -6.28
C LEU A 82 8.35 -11.88 -6.63
N ASN A 83 7.40 -10.93 -6.64
CA ASN A 83 7.64 -9.52 -7.00
C ASN A 83 7.73 -8.59 -5.78
N LEU A 84 7.79 -9.12 -4.56
CA LEU A 84 7.65 -8.33 -3.35
C LEU A 84 8.73 -7.26 -3.23
N ASN A 85 9.96 -7.59 -3.62
CA ASN A 85 11.06 -6.64 -3.59
C ASN A 85 10.81 -5.47 -4.54
N ASP A 86 10.41 -5.75 -5.79
CA ASP A 86 10.13 -4.72 -6.80
C ASP A 86 8.96 -3.81 -6.36
N VAL A 87 7.90 -4.40 -5.80
CA VAL A 87 6.73 -3.63 -5.33
C VAL A 87 7.07 -2.85 -4.05
N GLN A 88 7.92 -3.40 -3.17
CA GLN A 88 8.43 -2.71 -2.00
C GLN A 88 9.31 -1.52 -2.40
N GLU A 89 10.12 -1.66 -3.47
CA GLU A 89 10.88 -0.55 -4.06
C GLU A 89 9.95 0.52 -4.65
N GLU A 90 8.93 0.13 -5.43
CA GLU A 90 7.91 1.04 -5.96
C GLU A 90 7.21 1.81 -4.82
N TYR A 91 6.87 1.13 -3.72
CA TYR A 91 6.33 1.77 -2.52
C TYR A 91 7.32 2.76 -1.89
N ASN A 92 8.59 2.37 -1.74
CA ASN A 92 9.61 3.22 -1.14
C ASN A 92 9.82 4.49 -1.97
N GLU A 93 9.84 4.38 -3.30
CA GLU A 93 9.91 5.52 -4.22
C GLU A 93 8.68 6.42 -4.10
N PHE A 94 7.48 5.82 -4.12
CA PHE A 94 6.24 6.56 -3.92
C PHE A 94 6.23 7.29 -2.58
N PHE A 95 6.61 6.62 -1.49
CA PHE A 95 6.64 7.20 -0.15
C PHE A 95 7.65 8.34 -0.02
N LYS A 96 8.79 8.23 -0.71
CA LYS A 96 9.83 9.28 -0.78
C LYS A 96 9.51 10.37 -1.79
N SER A 97 8.46 10.22 -2.60
CA SER A 97 8.04 11.25 -3.53
C SER A 97 7.72 12.55 -2.80
N ASN A 98 7.93 13.68 -3.49
CA ASN A 98 7.89 15.00 -2.88
C ASN A 98 6.44 15.50 -2.70
N PHE A 99 5.64 14.79 -1.90
CA PHE A 99 4.31 15.24 -1.49
C PHE A 99 4.44 16.59 -0.81
N ARG A 100 3.78 17.60 -1.38
CA ARG A 100 3.79 18.95 -0.83
C ARG A 100 2.83 19.12 0.34
N SER A 101 1.80 18.28 0.36
CA SER A 101 0.74 18.32 1.37
C SER A 101 0.48 16.94 1.96
N ILE A 102 -0.10 16.97 3.14
CA ILE A 102 -0.62 15.81 3.86
C ILE A 102 -2.07 16.09 4.22
N HIS A 103 -2.94 15.10 4.03
CA HIS A 103 -4.34 15.16 4.40
C HIS A 103 -4.54 14.50 5.75
N LEU A 104 -5.31 15.15 6.62
CA LEU A 104 -5.48 14.77 8.01
C LEU A 104 -6.96 14.50 8.28
N ALA A 105 -7.25 13.36 8.91
CA ALA A 105 -8.53 13.08 9.55
C ALA A 105 -8.31 13.12 11.06
N THR A 106 -8.79 14.18 11.69
CA THR A 106 -8.64 14.45 13.12
C THR A 106 -9.98 14.38 13.83
N ARG A 107 -9.97 14.28 15.16
CA ARG A 107 -11.19 14.18 15.97
C ARG A 107 -11.14 15.17 17.12
N ASN A 108 -12.24 15.89 17.34
CA ASN A 108 -12.35 16.81 18.47
C ASN A 108 -12.82 16.10 19.76
N LYS A 109 -12.95 16.88 20.84
CA LYS A 109 -13.43 16.40 22.15
C LYS A 109 -14.87 15.87 22.15
N ASP A 110 -15.68 16.32 21.20
CA ASP A 110 -17.08 15.96 21.04
C ASP A 110 -17.26 14.73 20.12
N ASN A 111 -16.16 14.06 19.78
CA ASN A 111 -16.09 12.89 18.88
C ASN A 111 -16.48 13.18 17.42
N GLU A 112 -16.48 14.46 17.02
CA GLU A 112 -16.69 14.87 15.63
C GLU A 112 -15.40 14.77 14.83
N LEU A 113 -15.51 14.27 13.60
CA LEU A 113 -14.40 14.18 12.66
C LEU A 113 -14.18 15.51 11.92
N ALA A 114 -12.93 15.85 11.68
CA ALA A 114 -12.54 16.97 10.83
C ALA A 114 -11.48 16.52 9.82
N CYS A 115 -11.78 16.74 8.54
CA CYS A 115 -10.84 16.56 7.45
C CYS A 115 -10.16 17.89 7.14
N SER A 116 -8.84 17.89 6.98
CA SER A 116 -8.08 19.08 6.58
C SER A 116 -6.82 18.70 5.81
N SER A 117 -6.15 19.69 5.25
CA SER A 117 -4.87 19.52 4.57
C SER A 117 -3.87 20.55 5.11
N THR A 118 -2.59 20.20 5.14
CA THR A 118 -1.51 21.11 5.53
C THR A 118 -0.24 20.79 4.74
N VAL A 119 0.77 21.66 4.84
CA VAL A 119 2.08 21.45 4.22
C VAL A 119 2.79 20.30 4.92
N LEU A 120 3.34 19.38 4.13
CA LEU A 120 4.19 18.30 4.62
C LEU A 120 5.66 18.72 4.53
N TYR A 121 6.37 18.57 5.63
CA TYR A 121 7.82 18.76 5.69
C TYR A 121 8.50 17.41 5.92
N ARG A 122 9.71 17.24 5.39
CA ARG A 122 10.49 16.00 5.51
C ARG A 122 11.93 16.28 5.92
N LYS A 123 12.49 15.40 6.75
CA LYS A 123 13.92 15.33 7.04
C LYS A 123 14.34 13.87 7.11
N GLY A 124 15.00 13.37 6.07
CA GLY A 124 15.17 11.93 5.84
C GLY A 124 13.80 11.25 5.70
N ASP A 125 13.59 10.15 6.40
CA ASP A 125 12.33 9.41 6.39
C ASP A 125 11.29 9.94 7.41
N ARG A 126 11.63 10.98 8.18
CA ARG A 126 10.74 11.58 9.17
C ARG A 126 9.83 12.64 8.56
N LEU A 127 8.59 12.64 8.99
CA LEU A 127 7.52 13.52 8.52
C LEU A 127 7.18 14.56 9.57
N TYR A 128 6.94 15.80 9.14
CA TYR A 128 6.56 16.88 10.04
C TYR A 128 5.46 17.75 9.46
N VAL A 129 4.66 18.33 10.35
CA VAL A 129 3.68 19.37 10.04
C VAL A 129 3.87 20.56 10.96
N TYR A 130 3.78 21.76 10.41
CA TYR A 130 3.90 23.01 11.17
C TYR A 130 2.54 23.71 11.19
N LEU A 131 1.84 23.64 12.31
CA LEU A 131 0.41 23.94 12.39
C LEU A 131 0.16 25.24 13.13
N ALA A 132 -0.72 26.09 12.59
CA ALA A 132 -1.19 27.28 13.27
C ALA A 132 -2.05 26.90 14.49
N LYS A 133 -1.84 27.55 15.63
CA LYS A 133 -2.61 27.31 16.86
C LYS A 133 -4.10 27.61 16.72
N VAL A 134 -4.47 28.44 15.74
CA VAL A 134 -5.86 28.83 15.44
C VAL A 134 -6.59 27.82 14.54
N ALA A 135 -5.91 26.81 14.02
CA ALA A 135 -6.52 25.84 13.11
C ALA A 135 -7.25 24.73 13.89
N LYS A 136 -8.43 24.31 13.41
CA LYS A 136 -9.21 23.23 14.04
C LYS A 136 -8.43 21.92 14.19
N HIS A 137 -7.57 21.58 13.21
CA HIS A 137 -6.71 20.39 13.34
C HIS A 137 -5.69 20.51 14.46
N TYR A 138 -5.21 21.71 14.79
CA TYR A 138 -4.28 21.90 15.91
C TYR A 138 -4.98 21.62 17.24
N GLU A 139 -6.17 22.20 17.43
CA GLU A 139 -6.98 21.97 18.62
C GLU A 139 -7.30 20.47 18.79
N ASN A 140 -7.71 19.81 17.69
CA ASN A 140 -8.01 18.39 17.68
C ASN A 140 -6.80 17.53 18.04
N ILE A 141 -5.63 17.81 17.45
CA ILE A 141 -4.38 17.09 17.74
C ILE A 141 -3.95 17.34 19.19
N ARG A 142 -4.07 18.56 19.70
CA ARG A 142 -3.76 18.88 21.11
C ARG A 142 -4.67 18.15 22.09
N PHE A 143 -5.93 17.92 21.72
CA PHE A 143 -6.87 17.12 22.50
C PHE A 143 -6.57 15.62 22.42
N ASN A 144 -6.39 15.09 21.21
CA ASN A 144 -6.02 13.69 20.97
C ASN A 144 -4.97 13.62 19.86
N ASN A 145 -3.72 13.36 20.23
CA ASN A 145 -2.61 13.26 19.30
C ASN A 145 -2.31 11.81 18.87
N GLN A 146 -3.19 10.86 19.20
CA GLN A 146 -3.00 9.45 18.88
C GLN A 146 -4.07 8.92 17.94
N ASN A 147 -3.66 7.97 17.11
CA ASN A 147 -4.55 7.19 16.25
C ASN A 147 -5.41 8.07 15.33
N LEU A 148 -4.78 9.07 14.70
CA LEU A 148 -5.41 9.96 13.72
C LEU A 148 -5.17 9.46 12.30
N GLY A 149 -6.04 9.81 11.38
CA GLY A 149 -5.89 9.42 9.98
C GLY A 149 -4.97 10.35 9.20
N VAL A 150 -4.10 9.78 8.40
CA VAL A 150 -3.21 10.47 7.46
C VAL A 150 -3.43 9.89 6.07
N LEU A 151 -3.55 10.75 5.06
CA LEU A 151 -3.55 10.36 3.65
C LEU A 151 -2.45 11.14 2.91
N LEU A 152 -1.57 10.37 2.25
CA LEU A 152 -0.66 10.83 1.22
C LEU A 152 -1.24 10.39 -0.13
N ILE A 153 -1.35 11.30 -1.08
CA ILE A 153 -1.95 11.04 -2.38
C ILE A 153 -1.11 11.70 -3.47
N GLU A 154 -0.87 10.96 -4.56
CA GLU A 154 -0.21 11.48 -5.75
C GLU A 154 -0.95 12.73 -6.25
N ASN A 155 -0.24 13.76 -6.74
CA ASN A 155 -0.91 14.92 -7.32
C ASN A 155 -1.75 14.49 -8.55
N SER A 156 -2.89 15.15 -8.74
CA SER A 156 -3.66 15.02 -9.99
C SER A 156 -2.82 15.48 -11.18
N ALA A 157 -2.96 14.79 -12.30
CA ALA A 157 -2.34 15.12 -13.57
C ALA A 157 -3.36 14.92 -14.68
N ASP A 158 -3.43 15.87 -15.63
CA ASP A 158 -4.46 15.89 -16.68
C ASP A 158 -4.37 14.67 -17.63
N ASP A 159 -3.23 13.99 -17.68
CA ASP A 159 -2.93 12.85 -18.54
C ASP A 159 -3.11 11.48 -17.85
N LYS A 160 -3.57 11.46 -16.59
CA LYS A 160 -3.77 10.23 -15.80
C LYS A 160 -5.19 10.12 -15.27
N SER A 161 -5.67 8.89 -15.15
CA SER A 161 -6.98 8.61 -14.52
C SER A 161 -6.94 8.89 -13.02
N GLU A 162 -7.91 9.66 -12.51
CA GLU A 162 -8.09 9.90 -11.06
C GLU A 162 -8.32 8.59 -10.28
N TYR A 163 -8.89 7.55 -10.92
CA TYR A 163 -9.07 6.22 -10.32
C TYR A 163 -7.75 5.46 -10.09
N LEU A 164 -6.66 5.91 -10.72
CA LEU A 164 -5.35 5.27 -10.66
C LEU A 164 -4.35 6.01 -9.76
N ARG A 165 -4.78 7.09 -9.09
CA ARG A 165 -3.88 7.84 -8.20
C ARG A 165 -3.36 6.96 -7.08
N LYS A 166 -2.03 6.95 -6.96
CA LYS A 166 -1.39 6.24 -5.86
C LYS A 166 -1.75 6.91 -4.54
N THR A 167 -2.13 6.12 -3.55
CA THR A 167 -2.51 6.59 -2.22
C THR A 167 -1.83 5.77 -1.14
N ALA A 168 -1.43 6.41 -0.05
CA ALA A 168 -1.10 5.71 1.20
C ALA A 168 -1.85 6.36 2.37
N GLN A 169 -2.62 5.53 3.05
CA GLN A 169 -3.42 5.90 4.21
C GLN A 169 -2.78 5.28 5.45
N TYR A 170 -2.61 6.04 6.53
CA TYR A 170 -2.04 5.56 7.77
C TYR A 170 -2.86 5.99 8.96
N LEU A 171 -2.81 5.18 10.01
CA LEU A 171 -2.99 5.68 11.36
C LEU A 171 -1.66 6.30 11.81
N ALA A 172 -1.73 7.44 12.50
CA ALA A 172 -0.54 8.15 12.94
C ALA A 172 -0.73 8.78 14.33
N ASP A 173 0.38 8.92 15.03
CA ASP A 173 0.49 9.77 16.22
C ASP A 173 1.23 11.06 15.88
N PHE A 174 0.94 12.12 16.62
CA PHE A 174 1.51 13.45 16.43
C PHE A 174 2.27 13.85 17.69
N GLU A 175 3.59 13.88 17.60
CA GLU A 175 4.44 14.29 18.71
C GLU A 175 4.85 15.75 18.53
N GLN A 176 4.50 16.59 19.49
CA GLN A 176 4.92 17.99 19.45
C GLN A 176 6.43 18.08 19.65
N ILE A 177 7.10 18.81 18.76
CA ILE A 177 8.54 19.05 18.81
C ILE A 177 8.78 20.52 19.13
N ASP A 178 9.65 20.77 20.10
CA ASP A 178 10.13 22.12 20.45
C ASP A 178 11.59 22.27 20.02
N ASP A 179 11.79 22.39 18.69
CA ASP A 179 13.11 22.55 18.07
C ASP A 179 13.04 23.64 16.99
N GLN A 180 13.44 24.86 17.38
CA GLN A 180 13.43 26.00 16.48
C GLN A 180 14.48 25.88 15.35
N ASN A 181 15.58 25.16 15.57
CA ASN A 181 16.59 24.95 14.53
C ASN A 181 16.01 24.06 13.42
N LEU A 182 15.31 22.99 13.82
CA LEU A 182 14.58 22.14 12.88
C LEU A 182 13.49 22.93 12.14
N VAL A 183 12.70 23.75 12.83
CA VAL A 183 11.69 24.62 12.17
C VAL A 183 12.35 25.51 11.11
N ASN A 184 13.46 26.17 11.46
CA ASN A 184 14.17 27.04 10.54
C ASN A 184 14.68 26.26 9.32
N GLU A 185 15.31 25.10 9.52
CA GLU A 185 15.80 24.23 8.45
C GLU A 185 14.67 23.76 7.52
N LEU A 186 13.53 23.32 8.06
CA LEU A 186 12.38 22.89 7.26
C LEU A 186 11.79 24.04 6.44
N LEU A 187 11.70 25.24 7.02
CA LEU A 187 11.23 26.44 6.31
C LEU A 187 12.26 26.95 5.28
N ASP A 188 13.56 26.82 5.54
CA ASP A 188 14.62 27.14 4.57
C ASP A 188 14.57 26.21 3.35
N ASN A 189 14.35 24.92 3.58
CA ASN A 189 14.15 23.94 2.50
C ASN A 189 12.88 24.26 1.70
N LEU A 190 11.78 24.61 2.37
CA LEU A 190 10.55 25.03 1.69
C LEU A 190 10.78 26.30 0.86
N ALA A 191 11.55 27.25 1.37
CA ALA A 191 11.87 28.51 0.68
C ALA A 191 12.73 28.35 -0.58
N GLN A 192 13.33 27.18 -0.82
CA GLN A 192 14.01 26.89 -2.09
C GLN A 192 13.03 26.87 -3.28
N ASN A 193 11.75 26.63 -3.03
CA ASN A 193 10.71 26.83 -4.03
C ASN A 193 10.32 28.33 -4.08
N PRO A 194 10.51 29.03 -5.22
CA PRO A 194 10.21 30.46 -5.33
C PRO A 194 8.76 30.81 -5.00
N VAL A 195 7.81 29.90 -5.24
CA VAL A 195 6.39 30.08 -4.93
C VAL A 195 6.15 30.12 -3.42
N GLU A 196 6.92 29.35 -2.65
CA GLU A 196 6.76 29.21 -1.20
C GLU A 196 7.65 30.16 -0.38
N ALA A 197 8.70 30.71 -1.00
CA ALA A 197 9.72 31.53 -0.33
C ALA A 197 9.15 32.68 0.51
N ARG A 198 8.12 33.37 0.01
CA ARG A 198 7.47 34.47 0.75
C ARG A 198 6.79 33.96 2.01
N THR A 199 6.01 32.88 1.91
CA THR A 199 5.26 32.29 3.02
C THR A 199 6.21 31.69 4.05
N ALA A 200 7.21 30.93 3.60
CA ALA A 200 8.22 30.32 4.48
C ALA A 200 8.97 31.37 5.32
N ASN A 201 9.42 32.46 4.70
CA ASN A 201 10.10 33.56 5.39
C ASN A 201 9.19 34.32 6.36
N MET A 202 7.89 34.42 6.06
CA MET A 202 6.91 34.99 6.98
C MET A 202 6.71 34.09 8.21
N LEU A 203 6.57 32.77 8.02
CA LEU A 203 6.33 31.80 9.09
C LEU A 203 7.47 31.73 10.12
N LYS A 204 8.72 31.99 9.71
CA LYS A 204 9.86 32.08 10.65
C LYS A 204 9.73 33.22 11.68
N LYS A 205 9.00 34.27 11.33
CA LYS A 205 8.80 35.46 12.17
C LYS A 205 7.51 35.41 12.97
N PHE A 206 6.66 34.41 12.71
CA PHE A 206 5.30 34.36 13.21
C PHE A 206 5.23 33.52 14.49
N VAL A 207 4.71 34.12 15.56
CA VAL A 207 4.41 33.41 16.80
C VAL A 207 3.04 32.74 16.67
N GLY A 208 2.91 31.50 17.13
CA GLY A 208 1.62 30.80 17.15
C GLY A 208 1.50 29.66 16.14
N PHE A 209 2.63 29.14 15.66
CA PHE A 209 2.68 27.83 15.01
C PHE A 209 3.41 26.84 15.91
N VAL A 210 3.15 25.56 15.72
CA VAL A 210 3.72 24.46 16.50
C VAL A 210 4.12 23.34 15.56
N LEU A 211 5.32 22.81 15.73
CA LEU A 211 5.83 21.68 14.96
C LEU A 211 5.37 20.36 15.58
N PHE A 212 4.91 19.45 14.74
CA PHE A 212 4.64 18.05 15.12
C PHE A 212 5.42 17.11 14.21
N GLU A 213 6.07 16.11 14.78
CA GLU A 213 6.50 14.91 14.06
C GLU A 213 5.28 13.98 13.88
N VAL A 214 5.08 13.50 12.66
CA VAL A 214 4.01 12.57 12.30
C VAL A 214 4.58 11.16 12.31
N LYS A 215 4.22 10.39 13.34
CA LYS A 215 4.67 9.01 13.53
C LYS A 215 3.66 8.06 12.91
N LEU A 216 3.93 7.65 11.68
CA LEU A 216 3.10 6.67 10.97
C LEU A 216 3.13 5.33 11.69
N LYS A 217 1.97 4.67 11.77
CA LYS A 217 1.79 3.32 12.26
C LYS A 217 1.42 2.41 11.09
N LYS A 218 0.48 1.48 11.31
CA LYS A 218 -0.09 0.67 10.26
C LYS A 218 -0.88 1.53 9.26
N GLY A 219 -0.87 1.09 8.02
CA GLY A 219 -1.57 1.76 6.95
C GLY A 219 -1.97 0.82 5.83
N ARG A 220 -2.43 1.42 4.74
CA ARG A 220 -2.74 0.76 3.49
C ARG A 220 -2.27 1.63 2.33
N VAL A 221 -1.56 1.02 1.39
CA VAL A 221 -1.15 1.66 0.15
C VAL A 221 -1.91 1.06 -1.02
N ASN A 222 -2.28 1.89 -1.99
CA ASN A 222 -2.73 1.52 -3.31
C ASN A 222 -1.77 2.12 -4.33
N LEU A 223 -1.08 1.28 -5.08
CA LEU A 223 -0.10 1.67 -6.10
C LEU A 223 -0.64 1.53 -7.55
N GLY A 224 -1.96 1.30 -7.69
CA GLY A 224 -2.64 1.05 -8.96
C GLY A 224 -3.59 -0.16 -8.87
N PHE A 225 -4.24 -0.49 -10.00
CA PHE A 225 -5.15 -1.64 -10.05
C PHE A 225 -4.47 -2.93 -9.58
N GLY A 226 -5.15 -3.66 -8.68
CA GLY A 226 -4.65 -4.91 -8.12
C GLY A 226 -3.46 -4.79 -7.17
N LYS A 227 -2.91 -3.58 -6.96
CA LYS A 227 -1.72 -3.32 -6.14
C LYS A 227 -2.10 -2.63 -4.82
N ALA A 228 -2.92 -3.29 -4.02
CA ALA A 228 -3.29 -2.80 -2.69
C ALA A 228 -2.67 -3.66 -1.60
N TYR A 229 -2.02 -3.01 -0.62
CA TYR A 229 -1.24 -3.67 0.43
C TYR A 229 -1.46 -2.99 1.76
N ASP A 230 -1.52 -3.78 2.83
CA ASP A 230 -1.34 -3.23 4.17
C ASP A 230 0.13 -2.91 4.39
N VAL A 231 0.40 -1.93 5.25
CA VAL A 231 1.76 -1.49 5.59
C VAL A 231 1.95 -1.62 7.09
N VAL A 232 2.99 -2.32 7.51
CA VAL A 232 3.40 -2.45 8.92
C VAL A 232 4.91 -2.24 8.98
N ASP A 233 5.36 -1.27 9.78
CA ASP A 233 6.79 -0.92 9.93
C ASP A 233 7.50 -0.71 8.58
N HIS A 234 6.87 0.05 7.69
CA HIS A 234 7.30 0.32 6.31
C HIS A 234 7.45 -0.92 5.40
N LYS A 235 6.94 -2.08 5.81
CA LYS A 235 6.90 -3.29 4.97
C LYS A 235 5.49 -3.52 4.44
N LEU A 236 5.42 -3.89 3.17
CA LEU A 236 4.17 -4.29 2.53
C LEU A 236 3.74 -5.68 3.02
N VAL A 237 2.44 -5.82 3.25
CA VAL A 237 1.76 -7.05 3.62
C VAL A 237 0.57 -7.23 2.66
N PRO A 238 0.34 -8.44 2.12
CA PRO A 238 -0.84 -8.72 1.30
C PRO A 238 -2.13 -8.37 2.05
N ILE A 239 -3.09 -7.80 1.32
CA ILE A 239 -4.46 -7.77 1.82
C ILE A 239 -5.14 -9.11 1.53
N GLU A 240 -5.96 -9.57 2.45
CA GLU A 240 -6.87 -10.69 2.20
C GLU A 240 -8.04 -10.17 1.35
N MET A 241 -8.05 -10.50 0.04
CA MET A 241 -9.17 -10.16 -0.83
C MET A 241 -10.34 -11.11 -0.54
N LYS A 242 -11.36 -10.59 0.15
CA LYS A 242 -12.58 -11.38 0.48
C LYS A 242 -13.64 -11.35 -0.60
N GLU A 243 -13.61 -10.33 -1.45
CA GLU A 243 -14.57 -10.13 -2.55
C GLU A 243 -13.82 -9.63 -3.79
N GLU A 244 -14.17 -10.18 -4.95
CA GLU A 244 -13.62 -9.78 -6.23
C GLU A 244 -14.57 -8.80 -6.93
N HIS A 245 -14.01 -7.80 -7.63
CA HIS A 245 -14.79 -7.05 -8.60
C HIS A 245 -15.16 -7.98 -9.76
N ARG A 246 -16.46 -8.12 -10.02
CA ARG A 246 -16.96 -8.85 -11.18
C ARG A 246 -17.43 -7.87 -12.23
N MET A 247 -17.10 -8.15 -13.48
CA MET A 247 -17.79 -7.51 -14.59
C MET A 247 -19.26 -7.93 -14.49
N VAL A 248 -20.16 -6.96 -14.57
CA VAL A 248 -21.59 -7.23 -14.75
C VAL A 248 -21.82 -7.16 -16.26
N ASP A 249 -22.35 -8.24 -16.82
CA ASP A 249 -22.74 -8.32 -18.23
C ASP A 249 -23.88 -7.34 -18.57
#